data_AF-A0A0L0LQ03-F1
#
_entry.id   AF-A0A0L0LQ03-F1
#
_cell.length_a   1.000
_cell.length_b   1.000
_cell.length_c   1.000
_cell.angle_alpha   90.00
_cell.angle_beta   90.00
_cell.angle_gamma   90.00
#
_symmetry.space_group_name_H-M   'P 1'
#
loop_
_entity.id
_entity.type
_entity.pdbx_description
1 polymer ?
#
loop_
_entity_poly.entity_id
_entity_poly.type
_entity_poly.pdbx_seq_one_letter_code
_entity_poly.pdbx_strand_id
1 'polypeptide(L)' 'MSLQSFFLKQAAKWKMKDMPAAQREQFIAMFEKNPELFKKIGEEIERRKKGGENEMKASIEVMKKYRAELAGLMQR' A
#
# COMPACT_ATOMS: atom_id res chain seq x y z
N MET A 1 -22.56 -16.84 0.39
CA MET A 1 -21.69 -15.64 0.57
C MET A 1 -21.98 -15.06 1.95
N SER A 2 -20.98 -14.95 2.83
CA SER A 2 -21.18 -14.63 4.25
C SER A 2 -21.29 -13.12 4.50
N LEU A 3 -21.92 -12.73 5.61
CA LEU A 3 -22.02 -11.34 6.09
C LEU A 3 -20.64 -10.65 6.17
N GLN A 4 -19.58 -11.40 6.46
CA GLN A 4 -18.20 -10.92 6.47
C GLN A 4 -17.76 -10.37 5.09
N SER A 5 -18.14 -11.04 4.00
CA SER A 5 -17.84 -10.60 2.63
C SER A 5 -18.56 -9.29 2.28
N PHE A 6 -19.72 -9.05 2.88
CA PHE A 6 -20.49 -7.82 2.70
C PHE A 6 -19.84 -6.64 3.42
N PHE A 7 -19.45 -6.79 4.70
CA PHE A 7 -18.73 -5.75 5.45
C PHE A 7 -17.37 -5.41 4.83
N LEU A 8 -16.62 -6.41 4.36
CA LEU A 8 -15.35 -6.18 3.64
C LEU A 8 -15.55 -5.42 2.33
N LYS A 9 -16.58 -5.75 1.55
CA LYS A 9 -16.92 -5.01 0.32
C LYS A 9 -17.43 -3.61 0.61
N GLN A 10 -18.19 -3.41 1.69
CA GLN A 10 -18.69 -2.10 2.12
C GLN A 10 -17.53 -1.19 2.55
N ALA A 11 -16.59 -1.71 3.35
CA ALA A 11 -15.39 -1.02 3.79
C ALA A 11 -14.43 -0.73 2.63
N ALA A 12 -14.29 -1.66 1.69
CA ALA A 12 -13.53 -1.45 0.46
C ALA A 12 -14.17 -0.38 -0.44
N LYS A 13 -15.50 -0.39 -0.62
CA LYS A 13 -16.22 0.67 -1.34
C LYS A 13 -16.09 2.03 -0.67
N TRP A 14 -16.18 2.08 0.65
CA TRP A 14 -15.95 3.32 1.41
C TRP A 14 -14.51 3.82 1.28
N LYS A 15 -13.50 2.94 1.35
CA LYS A 15 -12.09 3.29 1.14
C LYS A 15 -11.74 3.65 -0.32
N MET A 16 -12.43 3.06 -1.30
CA MET A 16 -12.16 3.28 -2.73
C MET A 16 -12.87 4.49 -3.30
N LYS A 17 -13.95 4.99 -2.66
CA LYS A 17 -14.62 6.22 -3.06
C LYS A 17 -13.76 7.46 -2.83
N ASP A 18 -12.80 7.37 -1.90
CA ASP A 18 -11.86 8.42 -1.49
C ASP A 18 -10.40 8.09 -1.80
N MET A 19 -10.09 7.09 -2.64
CA MET A 19 -8.71 6.92 -3.09
C MET A 19 -8.51 7.85 -4.30
N PRO A 20 -8.01 9.08 -4.11
CA PRO A 20 -8.08 10.11 -5.11
C PRO A 20 -7.15 9.73 -6.26
N ALA A 21 -7.49 10.12 -7.49
CA ALA A 21 -6.57 9.99 -8.63
C ALA A 21 -5.17 10.54 -8.28
N ALA A 22 -5.12 11.60 -7.47
CA ALA A 22 -3.90 12.18 -6.93
C ALA A 22 -3.04 11.21 -6.09
N GLN A 23 -3.62 10.27 -5.32
CA GLN A 23 -2.83 9.24 -4.63
C GLN A 23 -2.25 8.22 -5.60
N ARG A 24 -2.99 7.91 -6.68
CA ARG A 24 -2.51 7.00 -7.71
C ARG A 24 -1.38 7.64 -8.51
N GLU A 25 -1.50 8.91 -8.87
CA GLU A 25 -0.44 9.70 -9.50
C GLU A 25 0.75 9.93 -8.57
N GLN A 26 0.54 10.19 -7.27
CA GLN A 26 1.64 10.26 -6.30
C GLN A 26 2.37 8.91 -6.16
N PHE A 27 1.64 7.79 -6.17
CA PHE A 27 2.25 6.46 -6.18
C PHE A 27 3.09 6.23 -7.43
N ILE A 28 2.57 6.62 -8.60
CA ILE A 28 3.28 6.51 -9.87
C ILE A 28 4.52 7.42 -9.89
N ALA A 29 4.41 8.68 -9.47
CA ALA A 29 5.52 9.63 -9.42
C ALA A 29 6.62 9.20 -8.43
N MET A 30 6.23 8.63 -7.27
CA MET A 30 7.21 8.04 -6.36
C MET A 30 7.87 6.79 -6.95
N PHE A 31 7.11 5.97 -7.69
CA PHE A 31 7.64 4.80 -8.40
C PHE A 31 8.66 5.20 -9.47
N GLU A 32 8.39 6.26 -10.23
CA GLU A 32 9.34 6.82 -11.20
C GLU A 32 10.58 7.40 -10.53
N LYS A 33 10.45 8.07 -9.37
CA LYS A 33 11.58 8.63 -8.63
C LYS A 33 12.50 7.55 -8.03
N ASN A 34 11.97 6.42 -7.58
CA ASN A 34 12.79 5.35 -6.99
C ASN A 34 12.14 3.95 -7.15
N PRO A 35 12.26 3.33 -8.33
CA PRO A 35 11.65 2.03 -8.61
C PRO A 35 12.22 0.90 -7.74
N GLU A 36 13.48 1.02 -7.29
CA GLU A 36 14.11 0.04 -6.41
C GLU A 36 13.44 -0.02 -5.03
N LEU A 37 13.06 1.13 -4.48
CA LEU A 37 12.36 1.21 -3.21
C LEU A 37 11.00 0.49 -3.29
N PHE A 38 10.27 0.69 -4.38
CA PHE A 38 8.99 0.02 -4.60
C PHE A 38 9.12 -1.47 -4.82
N LYS A 39 10.17 -1.92 -5.52
CA LYS A 39 10.48 -3.34 -5.66
C LYS A 39 10.71 -3.98 -4.29
N LYS A 40 11.51 -3.35 -3.43
CA LYS A 40 11.74 -3.80 -2.04
C LYS A 40 10.45 -3.81 -1.21
N ILE A 41 9.61 -2.79 -1.33
CA ILE A 41 8.30 -2.72 -0.67
C ILE A 41 7.42 -3.90 -1.11
N GLY A 42 7.32 -4.14 -2.41
CA GLY A 42 6.52 -5.24 -2.98
C GLY A 42 7.00 -6.62 -2.51
N GLU A 43 8.31 -6.87 -2.57
CA GLU A 43 8.92 -8.12 -2.09
C GLU A 43 8.68 -8.33 -0.58
N GLU A 44 8.78 -7.27 0.23
CA GLU A 44 8.55 -7.35 1.67
C GLU A 44 7.06 -7.61 2.00
N ILE A 45 6.14 -7.00 1.27
CA ILE A 45 4.69 -7.24 1.39
C ILE A 45 4.38 -8.69 1.00
N GLU A 46 4.92 -9.17 -0.13
CA GLU A 46 4.74 -10.55 -0.56
C GLU A 46 5.28 -11.54 0.48
N ARG A 47 6.47 -11.29 1.01
CA ARG A 47 7.09 -12.14 2.03
C ARG A 47 6.23 -12.24 3.28
N ARG A 48 5.69 -11.11 3.75
CA ARG A 48 4.78 -11.06 4.91
C ARG A 48 3.45 -11.75 4.64
N LYS A 49 2.89 -11.55 3.45
CA LYS A 49 1.67 -12.22 3.00
C LYS A 49 1.85 -13.74 2.91
N LYS A 50 2.98 -14.21 2.37
CA LYS A 50 3.37 -15.63 2.34
C LYS A 50 3.56 -16.20 3.76
N GLY A 51 3.98 -15.37 4.71
CA GLY A 51 4.04 -15.70 6.14
C GLY A 51 2.69 -15.74 6.87
N GLY A 52 1.58 -15.50 6.18
CA GLY A 52 0.23 -15.53 6.76
C GLY A 52 -0.26 -14.18 7.30
N GLU A 53 0.49 -13.08 7.13
CA GLU A 53 -0.02 -11.76 7.49
C GLU A 53 -1.11 -11.29 6.51
N ASN A 54 -2.13 -10.61 7.06
CA ASN A 54 -3.15 -9.97 6.25
C ASN A 54 -2.54 -8.90 5.35
N GLU A 55 -2.89 -8.89 4.06
CA GLU A 55 -2.36 -7.98 3.04
C GLU A 55 -2.45 -6.50 3.44
N MET A 56 -3.54 -6.10 4.10
CA MET A 56 -3.69 -4.72 4.56
C MET A 56 -2.73 -4.40 5.71
N LYS A 57 -2.50 -5.35 6.62
CA LYS A 57 -1.55 -5.20 7.73
C LYS A 57 -0.10 -5.17 7.21
N ALA A 58 0.25 -6.10 6.32
CA ALA A 58 1.56 -6.17 5.68
C ALA A 58 1.88 -4.87 4.94
N SER A 59 0.95 -4.36 4.14
CA SER A 59 1.12 -3.10 3.42
C SER A 59 1.34 -1.90 4.35
N ILE A 60 0.58 -1.81 5.45
CA ILE A 60 0.74 -0.71 6.43
C ILE A 60 2.11 -0.79 7.12
N GLU A 61 2.52 -1.98 7.56
CA GLU A 61 3.80 -2.16 8.26
C GLU A 61 5.00 -1.92 7.35
N VAL A 62 4.93 -2.36 6.09
CA VAL A 62 5.97 -2.11 5.11
C VAL A 62 6.02 -0.62 4.75
N MET A 63 4.89 0.03 4.48
CA MET A 63 4.88 1.49 4.22
C MET A 63 5.38 2.30 5.41
N LYS A 64 5.09 1.89 6.66
CA LYS A 64 5.67 2.53 7.86
C LYS A 64 7.19 2.37 7.91
N LYS A 65 7.70 1.18 7.63
CA LYS A 65 9.14 0.88 7.62
C LYS A 65 9.88 1.76 6.60
N TYR A 66 9.33 1.90 5.41
CA TYR A 66 9.91 2.72 4.34
C TYR A 66 9.42 4.17 4.34
N ARG A 67 8.65 4.61 5.35
CA ARG A 67 8.09 5.97 5.42
C ARG A 67 9.17 7.04 5.39
N ALA A 68 10.30 6.79 6.06
CA ALA A 68 11.43 7.73 6.09
C ALA A 68 12.07 7.88 4.70
N GLU A 69 12.23 6.78 3.97
CA GLU A 69 12.77 6.77 2.60
C GLU A 69 11.79 7.44 1.63
N LEU A 70 10.49 7.11 1.71
CA LEU A 70 9.43 7.74 0.93
C LEU A 70 9.33 9.26 1.22
N ALA A 71 9.47 9.67 2.47
CA ALA A 71 9.49 11.09 2.85
C ALA A 71 10.72 11.81 2.29
N GLY A 72 11.89 11.16 2.29
CA GLY A 72 13.11 11.68 1.69
C GLY A 72 12.99 11.90 0.17
N LEU A 73 12.19 11.08 -0.51
CA LEU A 73 11.89 11.23 -1.94
C LEU A 73 10.89 12.36 -2.25
N MET A 74 10.06 12.73 -1.28
CA MET A 74 9.12 13.87 -1.40
C MET A 74 9.76 15.23 -1.07
N GLN A 75 10.83 15.26 -0.28
CA GLN A 75 11.54 16.50 0.08
C GLN A 75 12.57 16.98 -0.96
N ARG A 76 12.75 16.24 -2.07
CA ARG A 76 13.64 16.61 -3.18
C ARG A 76 12.86 16.95 -4.45
#